data_AF-A0A9E2UZU2-F1
#
_entry.id   AF-A0A9E2UZU2-F1
#
_cell.length_a   1.000
_cell.length_b   1.000
_cell.length_c   1.000
_cell.angle_alpha   90.00
_cell.angle_beta   90.00
_cell.angle_gamma   90.00
#
_symmetry.space_group_name_H-M   'P 1'
#
loop_
_entity.id
_entity.type
_entity.pdbx_description
1 polymer ?
#
loop_
_entity_poly.entity_id
_entity_poly.type
_entity_poly.pdbx_seq_one_letter_code
_entity_poly.pdbx_strand_id
1 'polypeptide(L)'
;MDDRGRIKKNLLDLFNKWAAPQLLNYEEPDRVGVPRGEPVGFSAKKFHAALAQVLKPAFTLAEIAKLVGVSAGQVRVWRTEERFKKLAEELQVGFVNYISDQLDYDSKNNDKNYTLNFSCLVMFPDGIIIYYHKLTESLLCITKQINQSQNDYKLYVEMKELMSQYVLFFQGLSLMEVSKNKMDAILLKIFPFIEGVLDYFLIILRNQEVDEDIKDEASSIVKIIALLCFV
;
A
#
# COMPACT_ATOMS: atom_id res chain seq x y z
N MET A 1 -16.76 14.90 11.70
CA MET A 1 -16.20 14.61 10.35
C MET A 1 -16.45 13.13 10.14
N ASP A 2 -17.21 12.78 9.11
CA ASP A 2 -17.47 11.37 8.79
C ASP A 2 -16.16 10.65 8.44
N ASP A 3 -16.14 9.32 8.54
CA ASP A 3 -14.94 8.53 8.24
C ASP A 3 -14.45 8.75 6.81
N ARG A 4 -15.38 9.01 5.88
CA ARG A 4 -15.06 9.36 4.49
C ARG A 4 -14.30 10.69 4.39
N GLY A 5 -14.71 11.72 5.12
CA GLY A 5 -14.00 12.99 5.17
C GLY A 5 -12.59 12.82 5.72
N ARG A 6 -12.41 12.01 6.78
CA ARG A 6 -11.09 11.72 7.37
C ARG A 6 -10.17 11.01 6.38
N ILE A 7 -10.65 9.96 5.72
CA ILE A 7 -9.90 9.23 4.69
C ILE A 7 -9.53 10.17 3.55
N LYS A 8 -10.48 10.96 3.05
CA LYS A 8 -10.25 11.91 1.96
C LYS A 8 -9.18 12.94 2.30
N LYS A 9 -9.20 13.49 3.52
CA LYS A 9 -8.19 14.41 4.01
C LYS A 9 -6.81 13.74 4.07
N ASN A 10 -6.73 12.54 4.65
CA ASN A 10 -5.48 11.81 4.75
C ASN A 10 -4.89 11.45 3.39
N LEU A 11 -5.73 11.04 2.44
CA LEU A 11 -5.31 10.77 1.07
C LEU A 11 -4.72 12.01 0.40
N LEU A 12 -5.29 13.20 0.66
CA LEU A 12 -4.75 14.46 0.18
C LEU A 12 -3.40 14.80 0.83
N ASP A 13 -3.26 14.56 2.13
CA ASP A 13 -2.00 14.79 2.84
C ASP A 13 -0.90 13.86 2.33
N LEU A 14 -1.19 12.57 2.12
CA LEU A 14 -0.30 11.60 1.48
C LEU A 14 0.08 12.03 0.06
N PHE A 15 -0.91 12.45 -0.74
CA PHE A 15 -0.68 12.94 -2.10
C PHE A 15 0.25 14.14 -2.11
N ASN A 16 0.02 15.15 -1.25
CA ASN A 16 0.85 16.35 -1.23
C ASN A 16 2.31 16.02 -0.88
N LYS A 17 2.54 15.14 0.10
CA LYS A 17 3.89 14.68 0.46
C LYS A 17 4.57 13.96 -0.70
N TRP A 18 3.85 13.09 -1.40
CA TRP A 18 4.37 12.33 -2.53
C TRP A 18 4.58 13.17 -3.80
N ALA A 19 3.65 14.07 -4.11
CA ALA A 19 3.65 14.87 -5.34
C ALA A 19 4.63 16.06 -5.27
N ALA A 20 4.86 16.64 -4.09
CA ALA A 20 5.75 17.80 -3.92
C ALA A 20 7.15 17.62 -4.56
N PRO A 21 7.92 16.54 -4.29
CA PRO A 21 9.22 16.35 -4.92
C PRO A 21 9.13 16.15 -6.44
N GLN A 22 8.07 15.52 -6.94
CA GLN A 22 7.88 15.29 -8.38
C GLN A 22 7.59 16.60 -9.12
N LEU A 23 6.78 17.47 -8.52
CA LEU A 23 6.49 18.80 -9.07
C LEU A 23 7.70 19.71 -9.03
N LEU A 24 8.47 19.68 -7.94
CA LEU A 24 9.68 20.48 -7.80
C LEU A 24 10.75 20.12 -8.84
N ASN A 25 10.88 18.83 -9.15
CA ASN A 25 11.88 18.32 -10.09
C ASN A 25 11.38 18.24 -11.54
N TYR A 26 10.16 18.72 -11.83
CA TYR A 26 9.60 18.64 -13.17
C TYR A 26 10.13 19.77 -14.06
N GLU A 27 10.84 19.40 -15.13
CA GLU A 27 11.28 20.34 -16.16
C GLU A 27 10.25 20.39 -17.30
N GLU A 28 9.64 21.55 -17.49
CA GLU A 28 8.66 21.74 -18.57
C GLU A 28 9.39 21.72 -19.93
N PRO A 29 8.97 20.87 -20.88
CA PRO A 29 9.61 20.73 -22.17
C PRO A 29 9.46 22.00 -23.01
N ASP A 30 10.59 22.46 -23.55
CA ASP A 30 10.63 23.61 -24.43
C ASP A 30 10.07 23.27 -25.83
N ARG A 31 9.48 24.27 -26.48
CA ARG A 31 9.00 24.20 -27.86
C ARG A 31 10.07 24.55 -28.89
N VAL A 32 11.20 25.10 -28.46
CA VAL A 32 12.26 25.52 -29.38
C VAL A 32 12.72 24.32 -30.22
N GLY A 33 12.57 24.43 -31.54
CA GLY A 33 12.97 23.40 -32.51
C GLY A 33 11.95 22.29 -32.78
N VAL A 34 10.78 22.27 -32.12
CA VAL A 34 9.73 21.27 -32.36
C VAL A 34 8.83 21.72 -33.52
N PRO A 35 8.74 20.97 -34.64
CA PRO A 35 7.89 21.32 -35.78
C PRO A 35 6.42 21.51 -35.39
N ARG A 36 5.73 22.37 -36.13
CA ARG A 36 4.29 22.59 -35.93
C ARG A 36 3.53 21.29 -36.22
N GLY A 37 2.86 20.75 -35.21
CA GLY A 37 2.10 19.50 -35.28
C GLY A 37 2.74 18.35 -34.49
N GLU A 38 4.01 18.47 -34.10
CA GLU A 38 4.68 17.50 -33.25
C GLU A 38 4.28 17.71 -31.77
N PRO A 39 4.09 16.63 -31.01
CA PRO A 39 3.58 16.72 -29.66
C PRO A 39 4.70 17.09 -28.68
N VAL A 40 4.75 18.38 -28.34
CA VAL A 40 5.49 18.91 -27.18
C VAL A 40 5.04 18.15 -25.93
N GLY A 41 5.95 17.86 -24.99
CA GLY A 41 5.58 17.16 -23.76
C GLY A 41 4.58 17.95 -22.89
N PHE A 42 4.34 17.49 -21.67
CA PHE A 42 3.30 18.08 -20.83
C PHE A 42 3.72 19.44 -20.27
N SER A 43 2.77 20.38 -20.18
CA SER A 43 3.02 21.56 -19.36
C SER A 43 3.06 21.20 -17.88
N ALA A 44 3.67 22.03 -17.03
CA ALA A 44 3.72 21.78 -15.59
C ALA A 44 2.32 21.56 -14.98
N LYS A 45 1.31 22.33 -15.43
CA LYS A 45 -0.09 22.14 -15.00
C LYS A 45 -0.69 20.81 -15.46
N LYS A 46 -0.35 20.36 -16.67
CA LYS A 46 -0.85 19.08 -17.19
C LYS A 46 -0.15 17.90 -16.52
N PHE A 47 1.14 18.03 -16.21
CA PHE A 47 1.86 17.06 -15.37
C PHE A 47 1.26 17.00 -13.96
N HIS A 48 0.99 18.13 -13.31
CA HIS A 48 0.31 18.17 -12.02
C HIS A 48 -1.10 17.55 -12.09
N ALA A 49 -1.85 17.78 -13.17
CA ALA A 49 -3.14 17.11 -13.37
C ALA A 49 -3.03 15.60 -13.54
N ALA A 50 -1.94 15.10 -14.17
CA ALA A 50 -1.65 13.68 -14.28
C ALA A 50 -1.37 13.07 -12.90
N LEU A 51 -0.51 13.72 -12.09
CA LEU A 51 -0.28 13.35 -10.68
C LEU A 51 -1.59 13.30 -9.89
N ALA A 52 -2.41 14.34 -9.98
CA ALA A 52 -3.66 14.40 -9.24
C ALA A 52 -4.72 13.37 -9.70
N GLN A 53 -4.51 12.66 -10.82
CA GLN A 53 -5.42 11.58 -11.21
C GLN A 53 -5.43 10.43 -10.20
N VAL A 54 -4.34 10.23 -9.44
CA VAL A 54 -4.27 9.18 -8.42
C VAL A 54 -5.31 9.37 -7.31
N LEU A 55 -5.84 10.58 -7.15
CA LEU A 55 -6.87 10.89 -6.15
C LEU A 55 -8.29 10.48 -6.56
N LYS A 56 -8.52 10.05 -7.80
CA LYS A 56 -9.86 9.72 -8.33
C LYS A 56 -10.73 8.81 -7.48
N PRO A 57 -10.20 7.80 -6.77
CA PRO A 57 -11.05 6.98 -5.90
C PRO A 57 -11.84 7.78 -4.86
N ALA A 58 -11.33 8.95 -4.44
CA ALA A 58 -11.97 9.80 -3.44
C ALA A 58 -12.34 11.22 -3.93
N PHE A 59 -11.80 11.64 -5.08
CA PHE A 59 -11.92 13.02 -5.58
C PHE A 59 -12.64 13.06 -6.93
N THR A 60 -13.57 14.00 -7.03
CA THR A 60 -14.25 14.32 -8.29
C THR A 60 -13.32 15.04 -9.25
N LEU A 61 -13.67 15.04 -10.54
CA LEU A 61 -12.91 15.78 -11.56
C LEU A 61 -12.85 17.28 -11.27
N ALA A 62 -13.92 17.85 -10.70
CA ALA A 62 -13.98 19.26 -10.32
C ALA A 62 -13.02 19.57 -9.17
N GLU A 63 -12.91 18.69 -8.18
CA GLU A 63 -11.97 18.85 -7.07
C GLU A 63 -10.51 18.71 -7.54
N ILE A 64 -10.22 17.76 -8.42
CA ILE A 64 -8.90 17.62 -9.05
C ILE A 64 -8.55 18.89 -9.86
N ALA A 65 -9.49 19.40 -10.65
CA ALA A 65 -9.28 20.62 -11.43
C ALA A 65 -9.01 21.84 -10.52
N LYS A 66 -9.75 21.96 -9.42
CA LYS A 66 -9.54 22.99 -8.39
C LYS A 66 -8.15 22.87 -7.74
N LEU A 67 -7.73 21.66 -7.37
CA LEU A 67 -6.42 21.38 -6.79
C LEU A 67 -5.27 21.83 -7.71
N VAL A 68 -5.43 21.63 -9.02
CA VAL A 68 -4.40 21.92 -10.03
C VAL A 68 -4.45 23.37 -10.54
N GLY A 69 -5.55 24.10 -10.30
CA GLY A 69 -5.73 25.47 -10.78
C GLY A 69 -6.03 25.54 -12.29
N VAL A 70 -6.90 24.64 -12.77
CA VAL A 70 -7.39 24.56 -14.16
C VAL A 70 -8.89 24.30 -14.19
N SER A 71 -9.52 24.39 -15.38
CA SER A 71 -10.94 24.05 -15.53
C SER A 71 -11.17 22.53 -15.57
N ALA A 72 -12.32 22.07 -15.08
CA ALA A 72 -12.69 20.65 -15.18
C ALA A 72 -12.79 20.16 -16.63
N GLY A 73 -13.17 21.05 -17.56
CA GLY A 73 -13.18 20.78 -19.00
C GLY A 73 -11.79 20.45 -19.56
N GLN A 74 -10.76 21.21 -19.15
CA GLN A 74 -9.37 20.92 -19.55
C GLN A 74 -8.92 19.54 -19.06
N VAL A 75 -9.14 19.21 -17.78
CA VAL A 75 -8.77 17.89 -17.24
C VAL A 75 -9.55 16.78 -17.96
N ARG A 76 -10.82 17.01 -18.31
CA ARG A 76 -11.62 16.04 -19.08
C ARG A 76 -11.00 15.75 -20.44
N VAL A 77 -10.56 16.78 -21.17
CA VAL A 77 -9.89 16.63 -22.47
C VAL A 77 -8.57 15.88 -22.31
N TRP A 78 -7.73 16.28 -21.35
CA TRP A 78 -6.44 15.62 -21.13
C TRP A 78 -6.57 14.13 -20.82
N ARG A 79 -7.59 13.72 -20.06
CA ARG A 79 -7.88 12.31 -19.77
C ARG A 79 -8.21 11.45 -20.99
N THR A 80 -8.61 12.06 -22.10
CA THR A 80 -8.86 11.31 -23.34
C THR A 80 -7.58 11.06 -24.14
N GLU A 81 -6.50 11.79 -23.83
CA GLU A 81 -5.23 11.66 -24.53
C GLU A 81 -4.44 10.45 -24.04
N GLU A 82 -3.98 9.61 -24.97
CA GLU A 82 -3.36 8.33 -24.63
C GLU A 82 -2.06 8.48 -23.83
N ARG A 83 -1.22 9.46 -24.19
CA ARG A 83 0.00 9.78 -23.45
C ARG A 83 -0.30 10.18 -22.00
N PHE A 84 -1.38 10.91 -21.77
CA PHE A 84 -1.77 11.37 -20.43
C PHE A 84 -2.31 10.21 -19.60
N LYS A 85 -3.12 9.32 -20.19
CA LYS A 85 -3.60 8.11 -19.50
C LYS A 85 -2.43 7.24 -19.05
N LYS A 86 -1.50 6.94 -19.97
CA LYS A 86 -0.33 6.12 -19.67
C LYS A 86 0.50 6.71 -18.52
N LEU A 87 0.78 8.02 -18.58
CA LEU A 87 1.47 8.69 -17.48
C LEU A 87 0.68 8.60 -16.17
N ALA A 88 -0.63 8.85 -16.19
CA ALA A 88 -1.46 8.77 -14.99
C ALA A 88 -1.50 7.36 -14.37
N GLU A 89 -1.47 6.31 -15.20
CA GLU A 89 -1.38 4.90 -14.76
C GLU A 89 -0.02 4.60 -14.12
N GLU A 90 1.08 5.02 -14.75
CA GLU A 90 2.44 4.89 -14.18
C GLU A 90 2.54 5.61 -12.82
N LEU A 91 2.01 6.83 -12.74
CA LEU A 91 1.97 7.63 -11.51
C LEU A 91 1.09 7.00 -10.43
N GLN A 92 -0.01 6.35 -10.81
CA GLN A 92 -0.87 5.63 -9.86
C GLN A 92 -0.13 4.47 -9.19
N VAL A 93 0.64 3.69 -9.93
CA VAL A 93 1.49 2.63 -9.36
C VAL A 93 2.51 3.23 -8.39
N GLY A 94 3.17 4.32 -8.78
CA GLY A 94 4.10 5.04 -7.91
C GLY A 94 3.49 5.53 -6.60
N PHE A 95 2.26 6.07 -6.66
CA PHE A 95 1.57 6.54 -5.45
C PHE A 95 1.11 5.40 -4.55
N VAL A 96 0.59 4.32 -5.13
CA VAL A 96 0.23 3.12 -4.36
C VAL A 96 1.44 2.54 -3.64
N ASN A 97 2.59 2.44 -4.32
CA ASN A 97 3.84 2.00 -3.70
C ASN A 97 4.25 2.90 -2.53
N TYR A 98 4.14 4.22 -2.70
CA TYR A 98 4.39 5.17 -1.63
C TYR A 98 3.48 4.97 -0.42
N ILE A 99 2.17 4.79 -0.60
CA ILE A 99 1.25 4.51 0.51
C ILE A 99 1.65 3.20 1.21
N SER A 100 2.00 2.17 0.45
CA SER A 100 2.49 0.90 1.00
C SER A 100 3.77 1.08 1.82
N ASP A 101 4.73 1.89 1.36
CA ASP A 101 5.95 2.18 2.13
C ASP A 101 5.64 2.95 3.42
N GLN A 102 4.66 3.86 3.40
CA GLN A 102 4.18 4.52 4.61
C GLN A 102 3.52 3.54 5.58
N LEU A 103 2.79 2.54 5.10
CA LEU A 103 2.21 1.49 5.95
C LEU A 103 3.27 0.64 6.64
N ASP A 104 4.34 0.28 5.92
CA ASP A 104 5.46 -0.46 6.51
C ASP A 104 6.15 0.37 7.59
N TYR A 105 6.34 1.67 7.33
CA TYR A 105 6.87 2.61 8.31
C TYR A 105 5.96 2.73 9.53
N ASP A 106 4.67 2.96 9.33
CA ASP A 106 3.68 3.11 10.41
C ASP A 106 3.59 1.86 11.27
N SER A 107 3.59 0.68 10.64
CA SER A 107 3.54 -0.60 11.36
C SER A 107 4.75 -0.79 12.27
N LYS A 108 5.96 -0.53 11.76
CA LYS A 108 7.20 -0.66 12.55
C LYS A 108 7.27 0.31 13.72
N ASN A 109 6.65 1.48 13.59
CA ASN A 109 6.63 2.51 14.62
C ASN A 109 5.37 2.48 15.50
N ASN A 110 4.47 1.51 15.31
CA ASN A 110 3.16 1.46 15.95
C ASN A 110 2.39 2.79 15.83
N ASP A 111 2.47 3.41 14.65
CA ASP A 111 1.83 4.70 14.37
C ASP A 111 0.32 4.50 14.21
N LYS A 112 -0.44 5.38 14.88
CA LYS A 112 -1.90 5.46 14.80
C LYS A 112 -2.40 5.78 13.39
N ASN A 113 -1.52 6.28 12.52
CA ASN A 113 -1.83 6.56 11.12
C ASN A 113 -2.00 5.30 10.27
N TYR A 114 -1.52 4.13 10.72
CA TYR A 114 -1.59 2.89 9.95
C TYR A 114 -3.00 2.62 9.42
N THR A 115 -4.02 2.61 10.29
CA THR A 115 -5.40 2.31 9.89
C THR A 115 -5.93 3.28 8.84
N LEU A 116 -5.55 4.56 8.96
CA LEU A 116 -6.00 5.60 8.05
C LEU A 116 -5.27 5.55 6.70
N ASN A 117 -3.97 5.26 6.70
CA ASN A 117 -3.18 5.01 5.50
C ASN A 117 -3.65 3.72 4.79
N PHE A 118 -4.04 2.71 5.55
CA PHE A 118 -4.56 1.46 5.01
C PHE A 118 -5.91 1.71 4.35
N SER A 119 -6.78 2.49 5.01
CA SER A 119 -8.06 2.93 4.45
C SER A 119 -7.89 3.73 3.15
N CYS A 120 -6.76 4.43 2.98
CA CYS A 120 -6.43 5.12 1.73
C CYS A 120 -5.98 4.12 0.65
N LEU A 121 -5.09 3.18 1.00
CA LEU A 121 -4.58 2.15 0.09
C LEU A 121 -5.71 1.31 -0.52
N VAL A 122 -6.70 0.94 0.29
CA VAL A 122 -7.80 0.08 -0.16
C VAL A 122 -8.78 0.75 -1.11
N MET A 123 -8.73 2.08 -1.23
CA MET A 123 -9.49 2.78 -2.26
C MET A 123 -8.98 2.47 -3.67
N PHE A 124 -7.77 1.93 -3.78
CA PHE A 124 -7.15 1.54 -5.03
C PHE A 124 -7.39 0.05 -5.28
N PRO A 125 -7.99 -0.33 -6.42
CA PRO A 125 -8.25 -1.74 -6.76
C PRO A 125 -7.02 -2.63 -6.65
N ASP A 126 -5.86 -2.12 -7.09
CA ASP A 126 -4.58 -2.83 -7.06
C ASP A 126 -3.77 -2.55 -5.79
N GLY A 127 -4.18 -1.60 -4.95
CA GLY A 127 -3.47 -1.25 -3.72
C GLY A 127 -3.34 -2.41 -2.76
N ILE A 128 -4.45 -3.15 -2.57
CA ILE A 128 -4.47 -4.37 -1.76
C ILE A 128 -3.54 -5.43 -2.33
N ILE A 129 -3.56 -5.62 -3.65
CA ILE A 129 -2.76 -6.65 -4.33
C ILE A 129 -1.27 -6.32 -4.21
N ILE A 130 -0.89 -5.07 -4.43
CA ILE A 130 0.49 -4.58 -4.33
C ILE A 130 1.00 -4.73 -2.89
N TYR A 131 0.22 -4.28 -1.90
CA TYR A 131 0.62 -4.41 -0.50
C TYR A 131 0.70 -5.88 -0.07
N TYR A 132 -0.25 -6.69 -0.50
CA TYR A 132 -0.20 -8.14 -0.31
C TYR A 132 1.08 -8.76 -0.87
N HIS A 133 1.47 -8.42 -2.10
CA HIS A 133 2.72 -8.89 -2.69
C HIS A 133 3.94 -8.49 -1.86
N LYS A 134 3.99 -7.24 -1.35
CA LYS A 134 5.08 -6.79 -0.45
C LYS A 134 5.15 -7.61 0.85
N LEU A 135 4.00 -7.90 1.46
CA LEU A 135 3.94 -8.75 2.64
C LEU A 135 4.47 -10.16 2.33
N THR A 136 4.05 -10.74 1.20
CA THR A 136 4.51 -12.06 0.75
C THR A 136 6.00 -12.10 0.41
N GLU A 137 6.56 -11.03 -0.17
CA GLU A 137 8.01 -10.95 -0.43
C GLU A 137 8.82 -10.85 0.86
N SER A 138 8.38 -9.99 1.79
CA SER A 138 9.01 -9.81 3.11
C SER A 138 9.02 -11.13 3.87
N LEU A 139 7.91 -11.84 3.83
CA LEU A 139 7.80 -13.20 4.29
C LEU A 139 8.80 -14.15 3.64
N LEU A 140 8.81 -14.26 2.31
CA LEU A 140 9.69 -15.23 1.63
C LEU A 140 11.16 -15.00 2.00
N CYS A 141 11.53 -13.74 2.26
CA CYS A 141 12.84 -13.39 2.81
C CYS A 141 13.05 -13.99 4.21
N ILE A 142 12.10 -13.78 5.13
CA ILE A 142 12.15 -14.33 6.49
C ILE A 142 12.24 -15.85 6.47
N THR A 143 11.38 -16.56 5.71
CA THR A 143 11.40 -18.04 5.65
C THR A 143 12.74 -18.58 5.15
N LYS A 144 13.38 -17.90 4.19
CA LYS A 144 14.74 -18.26 3.76
C LYS A 144 15.75 -18.07 4.88
N GLN A 145 15.63 -17.00 5.67
CA GLN A 145 16.49 -16.76 6.84
C GLN A 145 16.29 -17.82 7.93
N ILE A 146 15.04 -18.26 8.22
CA ILE A 146 14.75 -19.34 9.17
C ILE A 146 15.58 -20.59 8.82
N ASN A 147 15.57 -20.98 7.54
CA ASN A 147 16.28 -22.17 7.07
C ASN A 147 17.82 -22.04 7.08
N GLN A 148 18.36 -20.84 7.36
CA GLN A 148 19.79 -20.52 7.28
C GLN A 148 20.38 -20.01 8.61
N SER A 149 19.56 -19.73 9.62
CA SER A 149 19.93 -18.96 10.81
C SER A 149 20.23 -19.82 12.05
N GLN A 150 21.13 -19.32 12.91
CA GLN A 150 21.32 -19.73 14.32
C GLN A 150 20.90 -18.61 15.32
N ASN A 151 20.40 -17.46 14.84
CA ASN A 151 20.01 -16.32 15.68
C ASN A 151 18.49 -16.18 15.74
N ASP A 152 17.90 -16.88 16.72
CA ASP A 152 16.45 -17.02 16.89
C ASP A 152 15.76 -15.70 17.28
N TYR A 153 16.46 -14.79 17.96
CA TYR A 153 15.85 -13.56 18.46
C TYR A 153 15.56 -12.54 17.35
N LYS A 154 16.51 -12.30 16.44
CA LYS A 154 16.30 -11.36 15.32
C LYS A 154 15.14 -11.82 14.44
N LEU A 155 15.13 -13.12 14.13
CA LEU A 155 14.14 -13.77 13.30
C LEU A 155 12.74 -13.71 13.94
N TYR A 156 12.68 -13.90 15.26
CA TYR A 156 11.46 -13.71 16.05
C TYR A 156 10.89 -12.29 15.91
N VAL A 157 11.74 -11.26 16.06
CA VAL A 157 11.30 -9.85 15.92
C VAL A 157 10.77 -9.57 14.52
N GLU A 158 11.49 -9.99 13.46
CA GLU A 158 11.03 -9.82 12.07
C GLU A 158 9.69 -10.53 11.81
N MET A 159 9.49 -11.72 12.37
CA MET A 159 8.22 -12.45 12.25
C MET A 159 7.09 -11.81 13.02
N LYS A 160 7.33 -11.30 14.23
CA LYS A 160 6.34 -10.57 15.01
C LYS A 160 5.87 -9.30 14.30
N GLU A 161 6.79 -8.56 13.69
CA GLU A 161 6.47 -7.38 12.87
C GLU A 161 5.60 -7.75 11.68
N LEU A 162 6.03 -8.75 10.90
CA LEU A 162 5.27 -9.24 9.74
C LEU A 162 3.87 -9.73 10.13
N MET A 163 3.74 -10.45 11.25
CA MET A 163 2.44 -10.90 11.74
C MET A 163 1.53 -9.75 12.13
N SER A 164 2.09 -8.71 12.74
CA SER A 164 1.33 -7.49 13.05
C SER A 164 0.81 -6.83 11.76
N GLN A 165 1.61 -6.79 10.70
CA GLN A 165 1.18 -6.29 9.39
C GLN A 165 0.06 -7.14 8.77
N TYR A 166 0.16 -8.48 8.84
CA TYR A 166 -0.91 -9.37 8.37
C TYR A 166 -2.21 -9.19 9.17
N VAL A 167 -2.14 -9.10 10.49
CA VAL A 167 -3.32 -8.85 11.34
C VAL A 167 -4.00 -7.55 10.92
N LEU A 168 -3.22 -6.49 10.76
CA LEU A 168 -3.76 -5.19 10.35
C LEU A 168 -4.28 -5.21 8.91
N PHE A 169 -3.63 -5.93 8.00
CA PHE A 169 -4.11 -6.17 6.64
C PHE A 169 -5.48 -6.86 6.65
N PHE A 170 -5.65 -7.94 7.42
CA PHE A 170 -6.91 -8.66 7.54
C PHE A 170 -8.01 -7.86 8.24
N GLN A 171 -7.68 -7.09 9.28
CA GLN A 171 -8.61 -6.14 9.89
C GLN A 171 -9.06 -5.09 8.87
N GLY A 172 -8.16 -4.58 8.06
CA GLY A 172 -8.51 -3.64 7.01
C GLY A 172 -9.36 -4.27 5.89
N LEU A 173 -9.11 -5.52 5.53
CA LEU A 173 -9.96 -6.27 4.61
C LEU A 173 -11.36 -6.53 5.18
N SER A 174 -11.50 -6.83 6.48
CA SER A 174 -12.80 -7.10 7.10
C SER A 174 -13.68 -5.84 7.21
N LEU A 175 -13.07 -4.66 7.28
CA LEU A 175 -13.77 -3.38 7.21
C LEU A 175 -14.29 -3.05 5.80
N MET A 176 -13.84 -3.80 4.79
CA MET A 176 -14.29 -3.64 3.42
C MET A 176 -15.29 -4.73 3.05
N GLU A 177 -16.33 -4.35 2.32
CA GLU A 177 -17.21 -5.31 1.63
C GLU A 177 -16.48 -5.92 0.42
N VAL A 178 -15.30 -6.52 0.64
CA VAL A 178 -14.57 -7.24 -0.41
C VAL A 178 -15.43 -8.41 -0.86
N SER A 179 -15.63 -8.55 -2.17
CA SER A 179 -16.41 -9.66 -2.69
C SER A 179 -15.78 -10.99 -2.27
N LYS A 180 -16.63 -11.96 -1.92
CA LYS A 180 -16.20 -13.31 -1.50
C LYS A 180 -15.14 -13.90 -2.43
N ASN A 181 -15.35 -13.82 -3.75
CA ASN A 181 -14.39 -14.36 -4.73
C ASN A 181 -13.00 -13.70 -4.66
N LYS A 182 -12.92 -12.40 -4.33
CA LYS A 182 -11.63 -11.71 -4.15
C LYS A 182 -10.98 -12.12 -2.83
N MET A 183 -11.77 -12.26 -1.76
CA MET A 183 -11.29 -12.78 -0.48
C MET A 183 -10.77 -14.21 -0.62
N ASP A 184 -11.52 -15.10 -1.26
CA ASP A 184 -11.12 -16.49 -1.49
C ASP A 184 -9.79 -16.57 -2.27
N ALA A 185 -9.62 -15.73 -3.30
CA ALA A 185 -8.38 -15.67 -4.08
C ALA A 185 -7.18 -15.14 -3.26
N ILE A 186 -7.41 -14.21 -2.34
CA ILE A 186 -6.39 -13.70 -1.40
C ILE A 186 -6.05 -14.80 -0.38
N LEU A 187 -7.06 -15.42 0.23
CA LEU A 187 -6.91 -16.47 1.25
C LEU A 187 -6.19 -17.71 0.69
N LEU A 188 -6.52 -18.15 -0.54
CA LEU A 188 -5.84 -19.27 -1.22
C LEU A 188 -4.33 -19.05 -1.36
N LYS A 189 -3.88 -17.81 -1.52
CA LYS A 189 -2.45 -17.47 -1.60
C LYS A 189 -1.82 -17.30 -0.21
N ILE A 190 -2.60 -17.02 0.82
CA ILE A 190 -2.14 -16.83 2.20
C ILE A 190 -2.08 -18.15 2.99
N PHE A 191 -2.98 -19.09 2.71
CA PHE A 191 -3.14 -20.30 3.52
C PHE A 191 -1.86 -21.15 3.65
N PRO A 192 -1.12 -21.46 2.56
CA PRO A 192 0.12 -22.22 2.66
C PRO A 192 1.20 -21.50 3.48
N PHE A 193 1.11 -20.17 3.56
CA PHE A 193 2.01 -19.37 4.38
C PHE A 193 1.63 -19.41 5.85
N ILE A 194 0.33 -19.27 6.18
CA ILE A 194 -0.14 -19.40 7.56
C ILE A 194 0.36 -20.71 8.16
N GLU A 195 0.32 -21.82 7.41
CA GLU A 195 0.88 -23.09 7.83
C GLU A 195 2.38 -22.99 8.19
N GLY A 196 3.20 -22.38 7.31
CA GLY A 196 4.63 -22.19 7.57
C GLY A 196 4.95 -21.29 8.77
N VAL A 197 4.14 -20.26 9.04
CA VAL A 197 4.27 -19.43 10.24
C VAL A 197 3.92 -20.21 11.49
N LEU A 198 2.79 -20.92 11.45
CA LEU A 198 2.34 -21.77 12.54
C LEU A 198 3.42 -22.78 12.88
N ASP A 199 4.00 -23.44 11.88
CA ASP A 199 5.08 -24.40 12.08
C ASP A 199 6.29 -23.77 12.78
N TYR A 200 6.71 -22.56 12.36
CA TYR A 200 7.81 -21.87 13.02
C TYR A 200 7.50 -21.49 14.48
N PHE A 201 6.34 -20.89 14.75
CA PHE A 201 5.99 -20.55 16.14
C PHE A 201 5.78 -21.80 16.99
N LEU A 202 5.30 -22.89 16.42
CA LEU A 202 5.25 -24.19 17.11
C LEU A 202 6.65 -24.73 17.42
N ILE A 203 7.64 -24.49 16.56
CA ILE A 203 9.04 -24.80 16.84
C ILE A 203 9.55 -23.95 18.01
N ILE A 204 9.31 -22.62 18.00
CA ILE A 204 9.65 -21.74 19.12
C ILE A 204 9.03 -22.22 20.43
N LEU A 205 7.73 -22.52 20.43
CA LEU A 205 6.99 -22.96 21.61
C LEU A 205 7.50 -24.29 22.16
N ARG A 206 8.08 -25.15 21.32
CA ARG A 206 8.69 -26.43 21.71
C ARG A 206 10.15 -26.29 22.15
N ASN A 207 10.81 -25.18 21.82
CA ASN A 207 12.20 -24.97 22.16
C ASN A 207 12.33 -24.59 23.65
N GLN A 208 13.04 -25.41 24.42
CA GLN A 208 13.22 -25.19 25.86
C GLN A 208 14.19 -24.05 26.18
N GLU A 209 15.04 -23.66 25.24
CA GLU A 209 16.06 -22.61 25.42
C GLU A 209 15.52 -21.19 25.14
N VAL A 210 14.30 -21.08 24.61
CA VAL A 210 13.64 -19.80 24.35
C VAL A 210 13.02 -19.26 25.64
N ASP A 211 13.18 -17.96 25.85
CA ASP A 211 12.61 -17.18 26.95
C ASP A 211 11.07 -17.34 27.04
N GLU A 212 10.54 -17.43 28.27
CA GLU A 212 9.10 -17.63 28.48
C GLU A 212 8.24 -16.45 27.99
N ASP A 213 8.75 -15.20 28.04
CA ASP A 213 8.02 -14.05 27.51
C ASP A 213 7.84 -14.16 25.99
N ILE A 214 8.86 -14.69 25.28
CA ILE A 214 8.81 -14.96 23.84
C ILE A 214 7.81 -16.09 23.55
N LYS A 215 7.74 -17.12 24.39
CA LYS A 215 6.76 -18.21 24.25
C LYS A 215 5.33 -17.73 24.48
N ASP A 216 5.09 -16.87 25.46
CA ASP A 216 3.76 -16.30 25.73
C ASP A 216 3.26 -15.44 24.55
N GLU A 217 4.14 -14.64 23.96
CA GLU A 217 3.84 -13.87 22.76
C GLU A 217 3.63 -14.78 21.53
N ALA A 218 4.50 -15.78 21.31
CA ALA A 218 4.35 -16.77 20.24
C ALA A 218 3.00 -17.53 20.35
N SER A 219 2.61 -17.92 21.56
CA SER A 219 1.33 -18.57 21.87
C SER A 219 0.15 -17.68 21.50
N SER A 220 0.25 -16.38 21.79
CA SER A 220 -0.76 -15.40 21.40
C SER A 220 -0.88 -15.26 19.88
N ILE A 221 0.25 -15.25 19.15
CA ILE A 221 0.26 -15.21 17.68
C ILE A 221 -0.37 -16.47 17.08
N VAL A 222 -0.03 -17.66 17.57
CA VAL A 222 -0.63 -18.93 17.12
C VAL A 222 -2.15 -18.92 17.31
N LYS A 223 -2.65 -18.40 18.44
CA LYS A 223 -4.09 -18.25 18.69
C LYS A 223 -4.75 -17.30 17.68
N ILE A 224 -4.11 -16.16 17.39
CA ILE A 224 -4.62 -15.19 16.39
C ILE A 224 -4.67 -15.84 15.01
N ILE A 225 -3.62 -16.55 14.61
CA ILE A 225 -3.57 -17.23 13.31
C ILE A 225 -4.65 -18.31 13.23
N ALA A 226 -4.83 -19.12 14.28
CA ALA A 226 -5.90 -20.10 14.33
C ALA A 226 -7.27 -19.43 14.13
N LEU A 227 -7.53 -18.30 14.81
CA LEU A 227 -8.77 -17.53 14.61
C LEU A 227 -8.94 -17.04 13.17
N LEU A 228 -7.86 -16.62 12.50
CA LEU A 228 -7.90 -16.19 11.09
C LEU A 228 -8.17 -17.36 10.11
N CYS A 229 -7.82 -18.60 10.47
CA CYS A 229 -8.08 -19.78 9.64
C CYS A 229 -9.51 -20.34 9.76
N PHE A 230 -10.26 -19.97 10.81
CA PHE A 230 -11.60 -20.48 11.09
C PHE A 230 -12.74 -19.49 10.77
N VAL A 231 -12.42 -18.35 10.16
CA VAL A 231 -13.36 -17.34 9.63
C VAL A 231 -13.46 -17.47 8.11
#